data_AF-A0A3M2H210-F1
#
_entry.id   AF-A0A3M2H210-F1
#
_cell.length_a   1.000
_cell.length_b   1.000
_cell.length_c   1.000
_cell.angle_alpha   90.00
_cell.angle_beta   90.00
_cell.angle_gamma   90.00
#
_symmetry.space_group_name_H-M   'P 1'
#
loop_
_entity.id
_entity.type
_entity.pdbx_description
1 polymer ?
#
loop_
_entity_poly.entity_id
_entity_poly.type
_entity_poly.pdbx_seq_one_letter_code
_entity_poly.pdbx_strand_id
1 'polypeptide(L)'
;NLPYHPNAMTLVAEGEGGELHADTYYSVGGGFVVDAAQAATGALDQDHTALPYDFSSGAELLRLCRQHGLRVSQLMLANEKAWRSEAEIRAGLLGLWQAMQDCVANGLREEGILPGGLNVRRRAAKLHRSLQELGKPNVIGSTMSAMEWVNLYALAVNEENAAGGRMVTAPTNGAAGIIPAVLHYYMRFNPDASDADVVDFLLAAAAVGILCKKNASISGAEVGCQG
;
A
#
# COMPACT_ATOMS: atom_id res chain seq x y z
N ASN A 1 6.74 -24.85 15.17
CA ASN A 1 6.15 -23.50 15.30
C ASN A 1 6.81 -22.80 16.46
N LEU A 2 7.45 -21.66 16.20
CA LEU A 2 7.96 -20.78 17.26
C LEU A 2 6.75 -20.12 17.97
N PRO A 3 6.86 -19.80 19.27
CA PRO A 3 5.71 -19.54 20.13
C PRO A 3 4.97 -18.22 19.86
N TYR A 4 5.59 -17.24 19.21
CA TYR A 4 5.03 -15.88 19.09
C TYR A 4 4.23 -15.62 17.81
N HIS A 5 4.78 -15.94 16.63
CA HIS A 5 4.10 -15.72 15.34
C HIS A 5 4.50 -16.83 14.35
N PRO A 6 3.60 -17.31 13.46
CA PRO A 6 3.90 -18.41 12.55
C PRO A 6 5.00 -18.10 11.53
N ASN A 7 5.12 -16.83 11.12
CA ASN A 7 6.19 -16.38 10.23
C ASN A 7 7.41 -15.98 11.05
N ALA A 8 8.33 -16.92 11.25
CA ALA A 8 9.51 -16.73 12.07
C ALA A 8 10.75 -17.39 11.44
N MET A 9 11.92 -16.77 11.64
CA MET A 9 13.20 -17.25 11.16
C MET A 9 14.27 -17.03 12.23
N THR A 10 15.07 -18.05 12.52
CA THR A 10 16.27 -17.91 13.36
C THR A 10 17.48 -17.80 12.46
N LEU A 11 18.27 -16.74 12.65
CA LEU A 11 19.57 -16.56 12.00
C LEU A 11 20.66 -16.96 12.98
N VAL A 12 21.55 -17.84 12.54
CA VAL A 12 22.66 -18.36 13.35
C VAL A 12 23.98 -18.04 12.66
N ALA A 13 24.90 -17.42 13.40
CA ALA A 13 26.28 -17.20 12.99
C ALA A 13 27.18 -18.25 13.68
N GLU A 14 27.90 -19.04 12.89
CA GLU A 14 28.81 -20.08 13.38
C GLU A 14 30.27 -19.71 13.08
N GLY A 15 31.18 -20.06 14.00
CA GLY A 15 32.62 -19.96 13.83
C GLY A 15 33.30 -21.32 14.01
N GLU A 16 34.63 -21.37 13.95
CA GLU A 16 35.40 -22.62 14.07
C GLU A 16 35.16 -23.37 15.39
N GLY A 17 34.74 -22.67 16.45
CA GLY A 17 34.42 -23.23 17.76
C GLY A 17 32.94 -23.53 18.03
N GLY A 18 32.06 -23.34 17.04
CA GLY A 18 30.61 -23.50 17.18
C GLY A 18 29.83 -22.18 17.05
N GLU A 19 28.62 -22.15 17.60
CA GLU A 19 27.71 -21.01 17.52
C GLU A 19 28.29 -19.76 18.18
N LEU A 20 28.36 -18.67 17.42
CA LEU A 20 28.79 -17.34 17.88
C LEU A 20 27.59 -16.49 18.31
N HIS A 21 26.49 -16.59 17.59
CA HIS A 21 25.27 -15.83 17.84
C HIS A 21 24.06 -16.49 17.19
N ALA A 22 22.91 -16.45 17.86
CA ALA A 22 21.64 -16.83 17.28
C ALA A 22 20.58 -15.82 17.71
N ASP A 23 19.78 -15.36 16.75
CA ASP A 23 18.64 -14.49 17.02
C ASP A 23 17.43 -14.88 16.17
N THR A 24 16.24 -14.71 16.73
CA THR A 24 14.98 -15.13 16.11
C THR A 24 14.14 -13.92 15.78
N TYR A 25 13.78 -13.81 14.51
CA TYR A 25 13.00 -12.71 13.94
C TYR A 25 11.61 -13.19 13.53
N TYR A 26 10.61 -12.36 13.79
CA TYR A 26 9.22 -12.60 13.44
C TYR A 26 8.74 -11.55 12.43
N SER A 27 8.20 -11.99 11.30
CA SER A 27 7.57 -11.08 10.32
C SER A 27 6.09 -10.93 10.67
N VAL A 28 5.73 -9.77 11.22
CA VAL A 28 4.40 -9.50 11.80
C VAL A 28 3.42 -8.83 10.80
N GLY A 29 3.77 -8.81 9.51
CA GLY A 29 2.93 -8.27 8.44
C GLY A 29 3.35 -6.86 7.99
N GLY A 30 2.97 -6.47 6.76
CA GLY A 30 3.29 -5.16 6.19
C GLY A 30 4.79 -4.87 5.97
N GLY A 31 5.66 -5.87 6.09
CA GLY A 31 7.12 -5.72 6.04
C GLY A 31 7.77 -5.40 7.39
N PHE A 32 7.00 -5.33 8.48
CA PHE A 32 7.53 -5.14 9.83
C PHE A 32 8.13 -6.44 10.38
N VAL A 33 9.26 -6.31 11.07
CA VAL A 33 9.99 -7.42 11.71
C VAL A 33 10.26 -7.04 13.16
N VAL A 34 10.09 -8.01 14.06
CA VAL A 34 10.43 -7.89 15.48
C VAL A 34 11.36 -9.03 15.88
N ASP A 35 12.31 -8.77 16.75
CA ASP A 35 13.15 -9.81 17.34
C ASP A 35 12.44 -10.52 18.52
N ALA A 36 13.04 -11.59 19.03
CA ALA A 36 12.48 -12.36 20.13
C ALA A 36 12.40 -11.58 21.45
N ALA A 37 13.28 -10.60 21.68
CA ALA A 37 13.26 -9.77 22.88
C ALA A 37 12.11 -8.76 22.83
N GLN A 38 11.88 -8.12 21.68
CA GLN A 38 10.74 -7.24 21.42
C GLN A 38 9.40 -8.00 21.51
N ALA A 39 9.36 -9.20 20.93
CA ALA A 39 8.20 -10.09 21.05
C ALA A 39 7.88 -10.48 22.51
N ALA A 40 8.91 -10.77 23.32
CA ALA A 40 8.74 -11.14 24.72
C ALA A 40 8.28 -9.97 25.61
N THR A 41 8.67 -8.74 25.27
CA THR A 41 8.31 -7.53 26.02
C THR A 41 6.99 -6.89 25.56
N GLY A 42 6.50 -7.25 24.36
CA GLY A 42 5.33 -6.61 23.75
C GLY A 42 5.58 -5.15 23.34
N ALA A 43 6.81 -4.67 23.45
CA ALA A 43 7.21 -3.32 23.08
C ALA A 43 7.61 -3.32 21.60
N LEU A 44 6.60 -3.24 20.73
CA LEU A 44 6.81 -2.65 19.40
C LEU A 44 7.21 -1.20 19.64
N ASP A 45 8.32 -0.71 19.05
CA ASP A 45 8.78 0.69 19.20
C ASP A 45 7.58 1.66 19.18
N GLN A 46 7.18 2.13 20.36
CA GLN A 46 6.06 3.05 20.49
C GLN A 46 6.65 4.43 20.33
N ASP A 47 6.55 4.99 19.13
CA ASP A 47 6.79 6.41 18.94
C ASP A 47 5.76 7.17 19.80
N HIS A 48 6.26 7.86 20.84
CA HIS A 48 5.44 8.64 21.78
C HIS A 48 5.19 10.07 21.30
N THR A 49 5.46 10.37 20.02
CA THR A 49 5.24 11.70 19.45
C THR A 49 3.78 12.11 19.61
N ALA A 50 3.56 13.22 20.33
CA ALA A 50 2.22 13.75 20.56
C ALA A 50 1.67 14.38 19.28
N LEU A 51 0.53 13.85 18.79
CA LEU A 51 -0.10 14.35 17.58
C LEU A 51 -1.07 15.49 17.89
N PRO A 52 -1.15 16.52 17.01
CA PRO A 52 -2.08 17.63 17.20
C PRO A 52 -3.54 17.18 17.14
N TYR A 53 -3.84 16.15 16.33
CA TYR A 53 -5.19 15.63 16.13
C TYR A 53 -5.20 14.10 16.22
N ASP A 54 -4.91 13.54 17.40
CA ASP A 54 -4.98 12.08 17.59
C ASP A 54 -6.44 11.56 17.57
N PHE A 55 -6.65 10.42 16.93
CA PHE A 55 -7.95 9.76 16.81
C PHE A 55 -7.80 8.24 16.82
N SER A 56 -8.78 7.55 17.38
CA SER A 56 -8.82 6.08 17.45
C SER A 56 -10.09 5.50 16.81
N SER A 57 -11.08 6.33 16.46
CA SER A 57 -12.29 5.91 15.76
C SER A 57 -12.67 6.86 14.61
N GLY A 58 -13.46 6.35 13.66
CA GLY A 58 -14.02 7.19 12.58
C GLY A 58 -14.91 8.32 13.12
N ALA A 59 -15.64 8.09 14.21
CA ALA A 59 -16.44 9.12 14.86
C ALA A 59 -15.57 10.26 15.42
N GLU A 60 -14.44 9.94 16.04
CA GLU A 60 -13.48 10.92 16.53
C GLU A 60 -12.82 11.70 15.39
N LEU A 61 -12.36 11.01 14.33
CA LEU A 61 -11.80 11.64 13.15
C LEU A 61 -12.77 12.68 12.57
N LEU A 62 -14.04 12.29 12.38
CA LEU A 62 -15.07 13.19 11.85
C LEU A 62 -15.39 14.34 12.81
N ARG A 63 -15.36 14.10 14.13
CA ARG A 63 -15.54 15.15 15.15
C ARG A 63 -14.42 16.19 15.07
N LEU A 64 -13.16 15.76 15.00
CA LEU A 64 -12.00 16.64 14.87
C LEU A 64 -12.02 17.43 13.57
N CYS A 65 -12.34 16.79 12.44
CA CYS A 65 -12.50 17.47 11.15
C CYS A 65 -13.52 18.62 11.23
N ARG A 66 -14.70 18.35 11.82
CA ARG A 66 -15.75 19.38 12.01
C ARG A 66 -15.33 20.48 12.97
N GLN A 67 -14.69 20.13 14.09
CA GLN A 67 -14.25 21.07 15.11
C GLN A 67 -13.22 22.07 14.58
N HIS A 68 -12.31 21.61 13.71
CA HIS A 68 -11.20 22.42 13.19
C HIS A 68 -11.43 22.94 11.77
N GLY A 69 -12.55 22.61 11.13
CA GLY A 69 -12.84 23.03 9.75
C GLY A 69 -11.88 22.42 8.72
N LEU A 70 -11.38 21.21 8.98
CA LEU A 70 -10.39 20.53 8.14
C LEU A 70 -11.02 19.36 7.39
N ARG A 71 -10.57 19.13 6.15
CA ARG A 71 -10.77 17.85 5.44
C ARG A 71 -9.91 16.76 6.10
N VAL A 72 -10.27 15.49 5.92
CA VAL A 72 -9.51 14.34 6.44
C VAL A 72 -8.04 14.40 6.02
N SER A 73 -7.76 14.73 4.75
CA SER A 73 -6.39 14.85 4.23
C SER A 73 -5.59 15.96 4.90
N GLN A 74 -6.24 17.10 5.20
CA GLN A 74 -5.59 18.25 5.85
C GLN A 74 -5.31 17.96 7.33
N LEU A 75 -6.22 17.27 8.01
CA LEU A 75 -6.00 16.80 9.37
C LEU A 75 -4.82 15.83 9.42
N MET A 76 -4.77 14.87 8.50
CA MET A 76 -3.64 13.94 8.39
C MET A 76 -2.33 14.64 8.05
N LEU A 77 -2.33 15.62 7.13
CA LEU A 77 -1.14 16.42 6.84
C LEU A 77 -0.63 17.13 8.10
N ALA A 78 -1.53 17.69 8.91
CA ALA A 78 -1.15 18.35 10.15
C ALA A 78 -0.58 17.38 11.20
N ASN A 79 -1.07 16.13 11.25
CA ASN A 79 -0.48 15.09 12.09
C ASN A 79 0.91 14.67 11.59
N GLU A 80 1.07 14.44 10.29
CA GLU A 80 2.37 14.05 9.69
C GLU A 80 3.47 15.10 9.93
N LYS A 81 3.07 16.37 10.06
CA LYS A 81 3.98 17.49 10.39
C LYS A 81 4.64 17.40 11.77
N ALA A 82 4.21 16.45 12.61
CA ALA A 82 4.89 16.14 13.87
C ALA A 82 6.27 15.49 13.64
N TRP A 83 6.47 14.80 12.51
CA TRP A 83 7.70 14.07 12.21
C TRP A 83 8.52 14.67 11.06
N ARG A 84 7.88 15.33 10.10
CA ARG A 84 8.50 15.78 8.85
C ARG A 84 7.98 17.16 8.46
N SER A 85 8.74 17.90 7.66
CA SER A 85 8.22 19.13 7.07
C SER A 85 7.13 18.82 6.02
N GLU A 86 6.24 19.78 5.79
CA GLU A 86 5.19 19.65 4.77
C GLU A 86 5.76 19.40 3.36
N ALA A 87 6.92 20.01 3.03
CA ALA A 87 7.59 19.81 1.76
C ALA A 87 8.09 18.36 1.61
N GLU A 88 8.69 17.78 2.65
CA GLU A 88 9.15 16.38 2.65
C GLU A 88 7.98 15.40 2.54
N ILE A 89 6.87 15.67 3.24
CA ILE A 89 5.66 14.83 3.16
C ILE A 89 5.12 14.81 1.73
N ARG A 90 4.93 16.00 1.12
CA ARG A 90 4.42 16.11 -0.25
C ARG A 90 5.36 15.44 -1.26
N ALA A 91 6.66 15.69 -1.16
CA ALA A 91 7.65 15.08 -2.04
C ALA A 91 7.67 13.54 -1.90
N GLY A 92 7.60 13.03 -0.67
CA GLY A 92 7.54 11.59 -0.40
C GLY A 92 6.29 10.93 -1.00
N LEU A 93 5.12 11.54 -0.82
CA LEU A 93 3.86 11.04 -1.38
C LEU A 93 3.87 11.03 -2.92
N LEU A 94 4.41 12.07 -3.55
CA LEU A 94 4.58 12.10 -5.00
C LEU A 94 5.62 11.08 -5.49
N GLY A 95 6.66 10.80 -4.70
CA GLY A 95 7.61 9.73 -4.96
C GLY A 95 6.96 8.33 -4.90
N LEU A 96 6.08 8.08 -3.93
CA LEU A 96 5.27 6.85 -3.86
C LEU A 96 4.36 6.73 -5.07
N TRP A 97 3.69 7.82 -5.45
CA TRP A 97 2.85 7.86 -6.64
C TRP A 97 3.65 7.57 -7.92
N GLN A 98 4.83 8.16 -8.09
CA GLN A 98 5.69 7.84 -9.24
C GLN A 98 6.05 6.35 -9.29
N ALA A 99 6.43 5.75 -8.15
CA ALA A 99 6.73 4.32 -8.11
C ALA A 99 5.50 3.44 -8.43
N MET A 100 4.31 3.84 -8.01
CA MET A 100 3.05 3.20 -8.39
C MET A 100 2.78 3.29 -9.90
N GLN A 101 3.00 4.46 -10.50
CA GLN A 101 2.87 4.67 -11.94
C GLN A 101 3.85 3.81 -12.73
N ASP A 102 5.10 3.73 -12.28
CA ASP A 102 6.14 2.90 -12.91
C ASP A 102 5.77 1.41 -12.85
N CYS A 103 5.24 0.95 -11.71
CA CYS A 103 4.75 -0.42 -11.54
C CYS A 103 3.61 -0.73 -12.52
N VAL A 104 2.60 0.14 -12.61
CA VAL A 104 1.52 0.01 -13.59
C VAL A 104 2.08 -0.02 -15.01
N ALA A 105 2.93 0.95 -15.38
CA ALA A 105 3.51 1.05 -16.72
C ALA A 105 4.28 -0.22 -17.13
N ASN A 106 5.02 -0.83 -16.19
CA ASN A 106 5.69 -2.12 -16.42
C ASN A 106 4.66 -3.23 -16.65
N GLY A 107 3.67 -3.39 -15.77
CA GLY A 107 2.63 -4.41 -15.92
C GLY A 107 1.81 -4.28 -17.21
N LEU A 108 1.66 -3.06 -17.75
CA LEU A 108 1.00 -2.81 -19.04
C LEU A 108 1.87 -3.17 -20.26
N ARG A 109 3.17 -3.36 -20.09
CA ARG A 109 4.13 -3.69 -21.16
C ARG A 109 4.56 -5.15 -21.14
N GLU A 110 4.77 -5.70 -19.95
CA GLU A 110 5.30 -7.06 -19.78
C GLU A 110 4.31 -8.14 -20.23
N GLU A 111 4.82 -9.13 -20.96
CA GLU A 111 4.07 -10.29 -21.43
C GLU A 111 4.72 -11.58 -20.92
N GLY A 112 4.03 -12.71 -21.11
CA GLY A 112 4.56 -14.04 -20.78
C GLY A 112 3.80 -14.74 -19.65
N ILE A 113 4.47 -15.72 -19.04
CA ILE A 113 3.92 -16.59 -17.99
C ILE A 113 4.54 -16.20 -16.65
N LEU A 114 3.70 -16.01 -15.64
CA LEU A 114 4.14 -15.70 -14.28
C LEU A 114 4.88 -16.89 -13.67
N PRO A 115 5.92 -16.63 -12.85
CA PRO A 115 6.62 -17.69 -12.11
C PRO A 115 5.70 -18.34 -11.07
N GLY A 116 6.11 -19.48 -10.50
CA GLY A 116 5.36 -20.19 -9.45
C GLY A 116 4.61 -21.46 -9.89
N GLY A 117 4.84 -21.95 -11.12
CA GLY A 117 4.42 -23.29 -11.55
C GLY A 117 2.93 -23.46 -11.91
N LEU A 118 2.12 -22.41 -11.76
CA LEU A 118 0.69 -22.42 -12.08
C LEU A 118 0.36 -22.10 -13.56
N ASN A 119 1.37 -21.85 -14.39
CA ASN A 119 1.25 -21.50 -15.81
C ASN A 119 0.26 -20.34 -16.10
N VAL A 120 0.18 -19.38 -15.17
CA VAL A 120 -0.69 -18.21 -15.30
C VAL A 120 -0.10 -17.23 -16.30
N ARG A 121 -0.85 -16.92 -17.37
CA ARG A 121 -0.43 -15.93 -18.37
C ARG A 121 -0.74 -14.52 -17.90
N ARG A 122 0.18 -13.60 -18.15
CA ARG A 122 -0.07 -12.15 -18.03
C ARG A 122 -1.16 -11.73 -19.01
N ARG A 123 -2.05 -10.85 -18.58
CA ARG A 123 -3.23 -10.39 -19.31
C ARG A 123 -3.27 -8.88 -19.45
N ALA A 124 -2.58 -8.13 -18.57
CA ALA A 124 -2.65 -6.67 -18.55
C ALA A 124 -2.23 -6.04 -19.88
N ALA A 125 -1.09 -6.44 -20.46
CA ALA A 125 -0.61 -5.88 -21.73
C ALA A 125 -1.60 -6.08 -22.90
N LYS A 126 -2.23 -7.26 -23.00
CA LYS A 126 -3.24 -7.52 -24.03
C LYS A 126 -4.50 -6.68 -23.80
N LEU A 127 -4.99 -6.62 -22.57
CA LEU A 127 -6.16 -5.83 -22.22
C LEU A 127 -5.93 -4.33 -22.47
N HIS A 128 -4.74 -3.83 -22.16
CA HIS A 128 -4.34 -2.44 -22.43
C HIS A 128 -4.46 -2.09 -23.92
N ARG A 129 -3.93 -2.94 -24.82
CA ARG A 129 -4.07 -2.72 -26.26
C ARG A 129 -5.53 -2.70 -26.70
N SER A 130 -6.34 -3.64 -26.21
CA SER A 130 -7.77 -3.69 -26.53
C SER A 130 -8.51 -2.42 -26.08
N LEU A 131 -8.22 -1.90 -24.89
CA LEU A 131 -8.84 -0.66 -24.40
C LEU A 131 -8.38 0.59 -25.18
N GLN A 132 -7.12 0.63 -25.61
CA GLN A 132 -6.62 1.69 -26.48
C GLN A 132 -7.31 1.69 -27.85
N GLU A 133 -7.60 0.52 -28.41
CA GLU A 133 -8.33 0.37 -29.69
C GLU A 133 -9.81 0.77 -29.57
N LEU A 134 -10.45 0.45 -28.45
CA LEU A 134 -11.84 0.80 -28.13
C LEU A 134 -12.04 2.29 -27.83
N GLY A 135 -10.99 3.00 -27.38
CA GLY A 135 -11.01 4.44 -27.10
C GLY A 135 -11.17 5.34 -28.34
N LYS A 136 -11.37 4.77 -29.54
CA LYS A 136 -11.77 5.51 -30.74
C LYS A 136 -13.25 5.95 -30.60
N PRO A 137 -13.59 7.20 -30.92
CA PRO A 137 -14.81 7.84 -30.42
C PRO A 137 -16.09 7.18 -30.95
N ASN A 138 -16.75 6.39 -30.10
CA ASN A 138 -18.16 6.01 -30.22
C ASN A 138 -18.83 6.17 -28.85
N VAL A 139 -19.87 7.01 -28.79
CA VAL A 139 -20.48 7.60 -27.58
C VAL A 139 -21.13 6.58 -26.62
N ILE A 140 -21.33 5.33 -27.05
CA ILE A 140 -22.03 4.28 -26.29
C ILE A 140 -21.09 3.50 -25.33
N GLY A 141 -19.75 3.62 -25.46
CA GLY A 141 -18.76 2.84 -24.70
C GLY A 141 -18.10 3.52 -23.48
N SER A 142 -18.44 4.78 -23.16
CA SER A 142 -17.65 5.62 -22.25
C SER A 142 -17.67 5.15 -20.78
N THR A 143 -18.79 4.68 -20.24
CA THR A 143 -18.89 4.22 -18.83
C THR A 143 -18.45 2.77 -18.61
N MET A 144 -18.63 1.88 -19.60
CA MET A 144 -18.09 0.51 -19.49
C MET A 144 -16.55 0.52 -19.59
N SER A 145 -15.96 1.42 -20.38
CA SER A 145 -14.50 1.55 -20.49
C SER A 145 -13.81 2.03 -19.20
N ALA A 146 -14.46 2.91 -18.42
CA ALA A 146 -13.94 3.45 -17.17
C ALA A 146 -13.58 2.37 -16.13
N MET A 147 -14.50 1.43 -15.89
CA MET A 147 -14.29 0.31 -14.97
C MET A 147 -13.23 -0.68 -15.50
N GLU A 148 -13.14 -0.85 -16.81
CA GLU A 148 -12.11 -1.70 -17.43
C GLU A 148 -10.70 -1.13 -17.20
N TRP A 149 -10.54 0.20 -17.17
CA TRP A 149 -9.27 0.83 -16.80
C TRP A 149 -8.87 0.56 -15.35
N VAL A 150 -9.81 0.64 -14.39
CA VAL A 150 -9.55 0.30 -12.98
C VAL A 150 -9.08 -1.15 -12.86
N ASN A 151 -9.81 -2.08 -13.49
CA ASN A 151 -9.45 -3.50 -13.50
C ASN A 151 -8.08 -3.74 -14.15
N LEU A 152 -7.78 -3.04 -15.24
CA LEU A 152 -6.51 -3.12 -15.94
C LEU A 152 -5.36 -2.68 -15.02
N TYR A 153 -5.49 -1.54 -14.35
CA TYR A 153 -4.44 -1.03 -13.46
C TYR A 153 -4.19 -1.97 -12.28
N ALA A 154 -5.26 -2.46 -11.64
CA ALA A 154 -5.13 -3.41 -10.53
C ALA A 154 -4.47 -4.72 -10.99
N LEU A 155 -4.84 -5.22 -12.18
CA LEU A 155 -4.26 -6.42 -12.76
C LEU A 155 -2.79 -6.23 -13.11
N ALA A 156 -2.41 -5.10 -13.69
CA ALA A 156 -1.02 -4.78 -14.04
C ALA A 156 -0.12 -4.83 -12.79
N VAL A 157 -0.55 -4.20 -11.69
CA VAL A 157 0.19 -4.20 -10.42
C VAL A 157 0.27 -5.59 -9.82
N ASN A 158 -0.84 -6.35 -9.82
CA ASN A 158 -0.83 -7.71 -9.27
C ASN A 158 0.04 -8.68 -10.09
N GLU A 159 0.12 -8.51 -11.41
CA GLU A 159 1.00 -9.29 -12.28
C GLU A 159 2.47 -8.93 -12.04
N GLU A 160 2.81 -7.66 -11.84
CA GLU A 160 4.16 -7.24 -11.44
C GLU A 160 4.57 -7.79 -10.07
N ASN A 161 3.66 -7.75 -9.10
CA ASN A 161 3.87 -8.34 -7.78
C ASN A 161 4.21 -9.83 -7.90
N ALA A 162 3.41 -10.58 -8.65
CA ALA A 162 3.59 -12.01 -8.85
C ALA A 162 4.89 -12.35 -9.59
N ALA A 163 5.42 -11.42 -10.38
CA ALA A 163 6.70 -11.57 -11.06
C ALA A 163 7.92 -11.11 -10.25
N GLY A 164 7.73 -10.62 -9.02
CA GLY A 164 8.81 -10.10 -8.18
C GLY A 164 9.30 -8.72 -8.60
N GLY A 165 8.48 -7.94 -9.30
CA GLY A 165 8.76 -6.56 -9.66
C GLY A 165 8.81 -5.64 -8.44
N ARG A 166 9.23 -4.39 -8.66
CA ARG A 166 9.20 -3.35 -7.62
C ARG A 166 7.75 -3.00 -7.29
N MET A 167 7.41 -2.97 -6.00
CA MET A 167 6.07 -2.70 -5.50
C MET A 167 6.05 -1.57 -4.47
N VAL A 168 4.89 -0.93 -4.33
CA VAL A 168 4.56 -0.06 -3.20
C VAL A 168 3.46 -0.73 -2.39
N THR A 169 3.69 -0.96 -1.10
CA THR A 169 2.70 -1.58 -0.21
C THR A 169 1.48 -0.68 -0.03
N ALA A 170 0.28 -1.25 -0.09
CA ALA A 170 -0.95 -0.50 0.13
C ALA A 170 -2.12 -1.36 0.66
N PRO A 171 -2.09 -1.82 1.93
CA PRO A 171 -1.02 -1.70 2.93
C PRO A 171 0.00 -2.86 2.87
N THR A 172 -0.22 -3.85 2.02
CA THR A 172 0.68 -5.00 1.81
C THR A 172 0.94 -5.18 0.31
N ASN A 173 1.90 -6.03 -0.05
CA ASN A 173 2.16 -6.36 -1.46
C ASN A 173 0.96 -7.05 -2.13
N GLY A 174 0.22 -7.89 -1.40
CA GLY A 174 -0.95 -8.60 -1.95
C GLY A 174 -2.14 -7.69 -2.28
N ALA A 175 -2.27 -6.56 -1.59
CA ALA A 175 -3.32 -5.56 -1.81
C ALA A 175 -2.86 -4.36 -2.66
N ALA A 176 -1.59 -4.36 -3.10
CA ALA A 176 -0.92 -3.20 -3.69
C ALA A 176 -1.61 -2.63 -4.94
N GLY A 177 -2.44 -3.41 -5.65
CA GLY A 177 -3.09 -2.97 -6.88
C GLY A 177 -4.26 -2.00 -6.70
N ILE A 178 -4.90 -1.93 -5.53
CA ILE A 178 -6.18 -1.21 -5.37
C ILE A 178 -5.99 0.31 -5.35
N ILE A 179 -5.13 0.81 -4.45
CA ILE A 179 -4.82 2.24 -4.32
C ILE A 179 -4.35 2.86 -5.65
N PRO A 180 -3.33 2.31 -6.35
CA PRO A 180 -2.91 2.88 -7.62
C PRO A 180 -3.97 2.79 -8.71
N ALA A 181 -4.80 1.73 -8.74
CA ALA A 181 -5.85 1.61 -9.76
C ALA A 181 -6.90 2.71 -9.65
N VAL A 182 -7.37 3.00 -8.43
CA VAL A 182 -8.35 4.08 -8.18
C VAL A 182 -7.73 5.45 -8.45
N LEU A 183 -6.47 5.66 -8.03
CA LEU A 183 -5.80 6.93 -8.24
C LEU A 183 -5.51 7.19 -9.73
N HIS A 184 -5.02 6.19 -10.48
CA HIS A 184 -4.85 6.30 -11.93
C HIS A 184 -6.16 6.62 -12.64
N TYR A 185 -7.27 6.01 -12.21
CA TYR A 185 -8.58 6.31 -12.75
C TYR A 185 -8.95 7.79 -12.55
N TYR A 186 -8.83 8.29 -11.31
CA TYR A 186 -9.11 9.70 -11.03
C TYR A 186 -8.22 10.63 -11.86
N MET A 187 -6.91 10.38 -11.90
CA MET A 187 -5.95 11.19 -12.65
C MET A 187 -6.18 11.15 -14.17
N ARG A 188 -6.72 10.05 -14.70
CA ARG A 188 -6.98 9.90 -16.15
C ARG A 188 -8.28 10.56 -16.60
N PHE A 189 -9.33 10.44 -15.79
CA PHE A 189 -10.69 10.78 -16.20
C PHE A 189 -11.21 12.09 -15.61
N ASN A 190 -10.47 12.72 -14.70
CA ASN A 190 -10.74 14.08 -14.24
C ASN A 190 -9.75 15.07 -14.90
N PRO A 191 -10.20 15.93 -15.84
CA PRO A 191 -9.33 16.91 -16.52
C PRO A 191 -8.65 17.91 -15.59
N ASP A 192 -9.24 18.16 -14.41
CA ASP A 192 -8.74 19.13 -13.43
C ASP A 192 -7.83 18.46 -12.37
N ALA A 193 -7.53 17.16 -12.51
CA ALA A 193 -6.71 16.43 -11.56
C ALA A 193 -5.26 16.97 -11.52
N SER A 194 -4.72 17.04 -10.31
CA SER A 194 -3.41 17.63 -10.03
C SER A 194 -2.62 16.83 -9.00
N ASP A 195 -1.33 17.13 -8.86
CA ASP A 195 -0.48 16.56 -7.81
C ASP A 195 -1.00 16.85 -6.39
N ALA A 196 -1.76 17.94 -6.20
CA ALA A 196 -2.39 18.23 -4.93
C ALA A 196 -3.47 17.19 -4.57
N ASP A 197 -4.21 16.69 -5.57
CA ASP A 197 -5.21 15.64 -5.37
C ASP A 197 -4.56 14.31 -5.01
N VAL A 198 -3.40 13.98 -5.58
CA VAL A 198 -2.62 12.80 -5.22
C VAL A 198 -2.26 12.83 -3.73
N VAL A 199 -1.74 13.96 -3.27
CA VAL A 199 -1.40 14.17 -1.85
C VAL A 199 -2.64 14.03 -0.97
N ASP A 200 -3.74 14.70 -1.34
CA ASP A 200 -4.99 14.63 -0.59
C ASP A 200 -5.53 13.20 -0.51
N PHE A 201 -5.52 12.47 -1.62
CA PHE A 201 -5.99 11.09 -1.72
C PHE A 201 -5.19 10.15 -0.82
N LEU A 202 -3.85 10.19 -0.91
CA LEU A 202 -2.99 9.30 -0.14
C LEU A 202 -3.06 9.59 1.36
N LEU A 203 -3.17 10.85 1.77
CA LEU A 203 -3.37 11.23 3.18
C LEU A 203 -4.74 10.78 3.70
N ALA A 204 -5.80 10.92 2.90
CA ALA A 204 -7.13 10.43 3.28
C ALA A 204 -7.16 8.90 3.39
N ALA A 205 -6.52 8.19 2.45
CA ALA A 205 -6.38 6.74 2.50
C ALA A 205 -5.58 6.29 3.74
N ALA A 206 -4.52 7.02 4.10
CA ALA A 206 -3.75 6.76 5.31
C ALA A 206 -4.59 6.91 6.59
N ALA A 207 -5.48 7.91 6.67
CA ALA A 207 -6.39 8.07 7.82
C ALA A 207 -7.26 6.81 8.03
N VAL A 208 -7.82 6.27 6.95
CA VAL A 208 -8.64 5.05 6.99
C VAL A 208 -7.77 3.84 7.34
N GLY A 209 -6.58 3.73 6.75
CA GLY A 209 -5.61 2.68 7.08
C GLY A 209 -5.21 2.68 8.55
N ILE A 210 -5.03 3.85 9.17
CA ILE A 210 -4.75 4.00 10.60
C ILE A 210 -5.90 3.48 11.44
N LEU A 211 -7.16 3.79 11.07
CA LEU A 211 -8.32 3.28 11.79
C LEU A 211 -8.40 1.75 11.73
N CYS A 212 -8.13 1.16 10.56
CA CYS A 212 -8.05 -0.29 10.44
C CYS A 212 -6.91 -0.85 11.31
N LYS A 213 -5.70 -0.27 11.24
CA LYS A 213 -4.52 -0.72 12.01
C LYS A 213 -4.70 -0.61 13.53
N LYS A 214 -5.27 0.50 14.03
CA LYS A 214 -5.46 0.72 15.47
C LYS A 214 -6.48 -0.25 16.05
N ASN A 215 -7.45 -0.71 15.24
CA ASN A 215 -8.58 -1.52 15.70
C ASN A 215 -8.53 -2.99 15.22
N ALA A 216 -7.58 -3.34 14.34
CA ALA A 216 -7.40 -4.68 13.79
C ALA A 216 -5.93 -4.92 13.39
N SER A 217 -5.52 -6.19 13.29
CA SER A 217 -4.20 -6.54 12.77
C SER A 217 -4.13 -6.36 11.25
N ILE A 218 -2.99 -5.91 10.72
CA ILE A 218 -2.69 -5.87 9.26
C ILE A 218 -2.06 -7.20 8.81
N SER A 219 -1.76 -8.12 9.74
CA SER A 219 -1.23 -9.42 9.40
C SER A 219 -2.31 -10.23 8.69
N GLY A 220 -2.13 -10.46 7.38
CA GLY A 220 -2.97 -11.37 6.62
C GLY A 220 -3.00 -12.79 7.19
N ALA A 221 -2.00 -13.16 8.01
CA ALA A 221 -1.97 -14.43 8.74
C ALA A 221 -2.92 -14.45 9.96
N GLU A 222 -3.31 -13.29 10.49
CA GLU A 222 -4.14 -13.17 11.70
C GLU A 222 -5.61 -12.84 11.37
N VAL A 223 -5.85 -11.98 10.37
CA VAL A 223 -7.22 -11.54 10.02
C VAL A 223 -7.67 -11.96 8.61
N GLY A 224 -6.81 -12.59 7.82
CA GLY A 224 -7.09 -12.96 6.43
C GLY A 224 -7.09 -11.75 5.47
N CYS A 225 -7.66 -11.93 4.27
CA CYS A 225 -7.62 -10.93 3.19
C CYS A 225 -8.46 -9.65 3.43
N GLN A 226 -9.17 -9.54 4.55
CA GLN A 226 -10.02 -8.38 4.86
C GLN A 226 -9.27 -7.22 5.55
N GLY A 227 -8.05 -7.46 6.05
CA GLY A 227 -7.25 -6.52 6.84
C GLY A 227 -6.51 -5.45 6.04
#